data_AF-A0A3M2DZJ6-F1
#
_entry.id   AF-A0A3M2DZJ6-F1
#
_cell.length_a   1.000
_cell.length_b   1.000
_cell.length_c   1.000
_cell.angle_alpha   90.00
_cell.angle_beta   90.00
_cell.angle_gamma   90.00
#
_symmetry.space_group_name_H-M   'P 1'
#
loop_
_entity.id
_entity.type
_entity.pdbx_description
1 polymer ?
#
loop_
_entity_poly.entity_id
_entity_poly.type
_entity_poly.pdbx_seq_one_letter_code
_entity_poly.pdbx_strand_id
1 'polypeptide(L)'
;MRPQPHFAPPMALPRAGDDRTAVTLDVPGYRQVRNYTCGYAAALMIVRHLGVDIAGAELFRRLGTARDGTRQTALVRALRAAGVRAGVRYDLDFDRLRGAIDRGCPVIGYDHPADHWVVLYGYGVAPDRVFVADPRGDVPAVRAWRDAATVLRGFGIVCSRREPPAALAGEEPPAGEEPPVARADARGQLLLPW
;
A
#
# COMPACT_ATOMS: atom_id res chain seq x y z
N MET A 1 -12.71 26.05 10.75
CA MET A 1 -11.33 25.74 10.29
C MET A 1 -11.42 24.86 9.05
N ARG A 2 -10.73 25.19 7.94
CA ARG A 2 -10.73 24.32 6.75
C ARG A 2 -9.85 23.08 7.02
N PRO A 3 -10.29 21.86 6.68
CA PRO A 3 -9.46 20.67 6.86
C PRO A 3 -8.17 20.77 6.04
N GLN A 4 -7.08 20.29 6.63
CA GLN A 4 -5.77 20.19 5.99
C GLN A 4 -5.85 19.26 4.78
N PRO A 5 -5.08 19.49 3.69
CA PRO A 5 -5.12 18.63 2.49
C PRO A 5 -4.75 17.16 2.76
N HIS A 6 -3.94 16.89 3.78
CA HIS A 6 -3.54 15.55 4.21
C HIS A 6 -4.49 14.94 5.24
N PHE A 7 -5.58 15.61 5.61
CA PHE A 7 -6.67 14.97 6.34
C PHE A 7 -7.43 14.07 5.35
N ALA A 8 -7.59 12.79 5.69
CA ALA A 8 -8.33 11.83 4.87
C ALA A 8 -9.30 11.09 5.79
N PRO A 9 -10.58 11.47 5.83
CA PRO A 9 -11.54 10.84 6.73
C PRO A 9 -11.77 9.38 6.30
N PRO A 10 -11.97 8.47 7.27
CA PRO A 10 -12.23 7.08 6.95
C PRO A 10 -13.55 6.91 6.19
N MET A 11 -13.64 5.86 5.38
CA MET A 11 -14.87 5.40 4.75
C MET A 11 -15.02 3.89 4.87
N ALA A 12 -16.27 3.44 4.99
CA ALA A 12 -16.58 2.03 4.93
C ALA A 12 -16.38 1.51 3.50
N LEU A 13 -15.80 0.32 3.40
CA LEU A 13 -15.66 -0.42 2.14
C LEU A 13 -16.44 -1.73 2.26
N PRO A 14 -17.20 -2.13 1.22
CA PRO A 14 -17.86 -3.43 1.23
C PRO A 14 -16.81 -4.54 1.26
N ARG A 15 -17.13 -5.62 1.96
CA ARG A 15 -16.35 -6.85 1.99
C ARG A 15 -17.14 -7.95 1.26
N ALA A 16 -16.45 -8.98 0.79
CA ALA A 16 -17.11 -10.16 0.21
C ALA A 16 -18.10 -10.81 1.18
N GLY A 17 -17.80 -10.80 2.49
CA GLY A 17 -18.67 -11.41 3.50
C GLY A 17 -18.82 -12.91 3.25
N ASP A 18 -20.06 -13.39 3.17
CA ASP A 18 -20.39 -14.81 2.90
C ASP A 18 -20.40 -15.16 1.40
N ASP A 19 -20.14 -14.19 0.52
CA ASP A 19 -20.05 -14.43 -0.92
C ASP A 19 -18.81 -15.26 -1.26
N ARG A 20 -19.01 -16.58 -1.39
CA ARG A 20 -17.96 -17.56 -1.73
C ARG A 20 -17.36 -17.35 -3.12
N THR A 21 -17.96 -16.51 -3.95
CA THR A 21 -17.43 -16.19 -5.28
C THR A 21 -16.56 -14.94 -5.28
N ALA A 22 -16.35 -14.30 -4.12
CA ALA A 22 -15.60 -13.06 -4.02
C ALA A 22 -14.49 -13.12 -2.98
N VAL A 23 -13.43 -12.36 -3.24
CA VAL A 23 -12.29 -12.17 -2.34
C VAL A 23 -12.07 -10.67 -2.18
N THR A 24 -11.96 -10.21 -0.94
CA THR A 24 -11.61 -8.82 -0.62
C THR A 24 -10.50 -8.79 0.42
N LEU A 25 -9.53 -7.90 0.21
CA LEU A 25 -8.52 -7.56 1.20
C LEU A 25 -9.11 -6.63 2.27
N ASP A 26 -8.57 -6.69 3.49
CA ASP A 26 -8.92 -5.74 4.54
C ASP A 26 -8.16 -4.40 4.36
N VAL A 27 -8.47 -3.70 3.28
CA VAL A 27 -7.94 -2.36 3.01
C VAL A 27 -8.79 -1.35 3.79
N PRO A 28 -8.18 -0.48 4.64
CA PRO A 28 -8.93 0.60 5.26
C PRO A 28 -9.31 1.64 4.21
N GLY A 29 -10.58 2.06 4.17
CA GLY A 29 -11.04 3.08 3.23
C GLY A 29 -10.76 4.50 3.71
N TYR A 30 -10.31 5.38 2.80
CA TYR A 30 -10.12 6.81 3.08
C TYR A 30 -10.64 7.69 1.95
N ARG A 31 -11.36 8.78 2.29
CA ARG A 31 -11.83 9.78 1.33
C ARG A 31 -10.82 10.89 1.10
N GLN A 32 -10.83 11.45 -0.11
CA GLN A 32 -10.16 12.70 -0.40
C GLN A 32 -10.96 13.89 0.16
N VAL A 33 -10.26 14.90 0.68
CA VAL A 33 -10.89 16.15 1.15
C VAL A 33 -10.75 17.30 0.16
N ARG A 34 -9.94 17.11 -0.89
CA ARG A 34 -9.78 18.02 -2.03
C ARG A 34 -9.83 17.21 -3.31
N ASN A 35 -10.24 17.86 -4.40
CA ASN A 35 -10.33 17.23 -5.72
C ASN A 35 -8.99 16.69 -6.24
N TYR A 36 -7.86 17.19 -5.73
CA TYR A 36 -6.51 16.78 -6.13
C TYR A 36 -5.84 15.78 -5.16
N THR A 37 -6.53 15.31 -4.10
CA THR A 37 -5.92 14.43 -3.08
C THR A 37 -6.28 12.95 -3.20
N CYS A 38 -6.85 12.52 -4.33
CA CYS A 38 -7.11 11.11 -4.64
C CYS A 38 -5.86 10.23 -4.52
N GLY A 39 -4.74 10.66 -5.11
CA GLY A 39 -3.47 9.91 -5.08
C GLY A 39 -2.91 9.75 -3.67
N TYR A 40 -3.09 10.77 -2.82
CA TYR A 40 -2.74 10.69 -1.40
C TYR A 40 -3.64 9.70 -0.65
N ALA A 41 -4.95 9.80 -0.81
CA ALA A 41 -5.88 8.86 -0.17
C ALA A 41 -5.61 7.42 -0.61
N ALA A 42 -5.39 7.18 -1.91
CA ALA A 42 -5.02 5.86 -2.44
C ALA A 42 -3.71 5.34 -1.83
N ALA A 43 -2.65 6.14 -1.82
CA ALA A 43 -1.39 5.75 -1.20
C ALA A 43 -1.54 5.48 0.31
N LEU A 44 -2.37 6.27 1.01
CA LEU A 44 -2.66 6.09 2.43
C LEU A 44 -3.33 4.74 2.70
N MET A 45 -4.33 4.37 1.89
CA MET A 45 -4.98 3.05 1.97
C MET A 45 -3.95 1.91 1.83
N ILE A 46 -3.03 2.01 0.87
CA ILE A 46 -1.97 1.02 0.66
C ILE A 46 -1.02 0.91 1.87
N VAL A 47 -0.45 2.02 2.34
CA VAL A 47 0.53 1.95 3.44
C VAL A 47 -0.11 1.43 4.73
N ARG A 48 -1.37 1.79 5.00
CA ARG A 48 -2.10 1.29 6.17
C ARG A 48 -2.43 -0.19 6.05
N HIS A 49 -2.92 -0.63 4.89
CA HIS A 49 -3.18 -2.05 4.64
C HIS A 49 -1.92 -2.91 4.82
N LEU A 50 -0.77 -2.44 4.31
CA LEU A 50 0.50 -3.17 4.38
C LEU A 50 1.22 -3.02 5.75
N GLY A 51 0.61 -2.33 6.72
CA GLY A 51 1.19 -2.12 8.05
C GLY A 51 2.47 -1.27 8.04
N VAL A 52 2.60 -0.36 7.07
CA VAL A 52 3.72 0.58 6.98
C VAL A 52 3.45 1.78 7.88
N ASP A 53 4.35 2.01 8.84
CA ASP A 53 4.26 3.14 9.75
C ASP A 53 4.85 4.42 9.11
N ILE A 54 3.96 5.25 8.57
CA ILE A 54 4.28 6.58 8.07
C ILE A 54 3.18 7.56 8.47
N ALA A 55 3.56 8.75 8.93
CA ALA A 55 2.59 9.80 9.22
C ALA A 55 1.92 10.29 7.92
N GLY A 56 0.60 10.54 7.95
CA GLY A 56 -0.14 10.97 6.77
C GLY A 56 0.40 12.29 6.17
N ALA A 57 0.75 13.26 7.02
CA ALA A 57 1.37 14.51 6.59
C ALA A 57 2.73 14.27 5.89
N GLU A 58 3.52 13.31 6.37
CA GLU A 58 4.80 12.97 5.76
C GLU A 58 4.60 12.26 4.40
N LEU A 59 3.67 11.31 4.33
CA LEU A 59 3.31 10.67 3.06
C LEU A 59 2.85 11.70 2.03
N PHE A 60 1.97 12.62 2.42
CA PHE A 60 1.49 13.71 1.57
C PHE A 60 2.64 14.57 1.02
N ARG A 61 3.61 14.95 1.87
CA ARG A 61 4.81 15.69 1.43
C ARG A 61 5.64 14.89 0.43
N ARG A 62 5.89 13.60 0.67
CA ARG A 62 6.70 12.74 -0.23
C ARG A 62 6.06 12.54 -1.59
N LEU A 63 4.73 12.45 -1.63
CA LEU A 63 3.97 12.37 -2.88
C LEU A 63 4.05 13.66 -3.69
N GLY A 64 4.37 14.79 -3.04
CA GLY A 64 4.37 16.10 -3.68
C GLY A 64 2.99 16.47 -4.23
N THR A 65 1.92 15.99 -3.58
CA THR A 65 0.54 16.23 -4.01
C THR A 65 0.27 17.73 -4.05
N ALA A 66 -0.07 18.24 -5.23
CA ALA A 66 -0.37 19.65 -5.47
C ALA A 66 -1.72 19.77 -6.19
N ARG A 67 -2.07 20.98 -6.67
CA ARG A 67 -3.38 21.23 -7.30
C ARG A 67 -3.60 20.48 -8.61
N ASP A 68 -2.53 20.04 -9.26
CA ASP A 68 -2.52 19.15 -10.42
C ASP A 68 -2.59 17.66 -10.04
N GLY A 69 -2.78 17.34 -8.76
CA GLY A 69 -2.93 15.97 -8.28
C GLY A 69 -1.62 15.35 -7.84
N THR A 70 -1.47 14.05 -8.07
CA THR A 70 -0.26 13.28 -7.75
C THR A 70 0.17 12.51 -8.97
N ARG A 71 1.42 12.70 -9.40
CA ARG A 71 1.97 12.02 -10.57
C ARG A 71 2.27 10.56 -10.26
N GLN A 72 2.08 9.68 -11.24
CA GLN A 72 2.40 8.26 -11.13
C GLN A 72 3.81 8.00 -10.59
N THR A 73 4.82 8.69 -11.14
CA THR A 73 6.23 8.52 -10.73
C THR A 73 6.47 8.93 -9.29
N ALA A 74 5.83 10.02 -8.83
CA ALA A 74 5.91 10.47 -7.44
C ALA A 74 5.25 9.47 -6.49
N LEU A 75 4.10 8.90 -6.89
CA LEU A 75 3.38 7.88 -6.14
C LEU A 75 4.22 6.61 -5.95
N VAL A 76 4.78 6.07 -7.04
CA VAL A 76 5.66 4.88 -6.98
C VAL A 76 6.90 5.16 -6.13
N ARG A 77 7.54 6.32 -6.30
CA ARG A 77 8.75 6.70 -5.54
C ARG A 77 8.44 6.83 -4.04
N ALA A 78 7.36 7.51 -3.68
CA ALA A 78 6.97 7.71 -2.28
C ALA A 78 6.63 6.39 -1.59
N LEU A 79 5.88 5.51 -2.25
CA LEU A 79 5.56 4.17 -1.73
C LEU A 79 6.82 3.34 -1.50
N ARG A 80 7.74 3.31 -2.48
CA ARG A 80 9.03 2.61 -2.34
C ARG A 80 9.88 3.16 -1.21
N ALA A 81 9.95 4.49 -1.08
CA ALA A 81 10.67 5.15 0.01
C ALA A 81 10.03 4.90 1.39
N ALA A 82 8.75 4.51 1.43
CA ALA A 82 8.06 4.09 2.64
C ALA A 82 8.18 2.58 2.93
N GLY A 83 8.91 1.81 2.11
CA GLY A 83 9.09 0.37 2.32
C GLY A 83 8.04 -0.51 1.63
N VAL A 84 7.27 0.02 0.66
CA VAL A 84 6.35 -0.75 -0.17
C VAL A 84 7.03 -1.18 -1.47
N ARG A 85 6.91 -2.45 -1.87
CA ARG A 85 7.23 -2.85 -3.24
C ARG A 85 6.08 -2.41 -4.14
N ALA A 86 6.32 -1.43 -5.00
CA ALA A 86 5.34 -0.91 -5.96
C ALA A 86 5.80 -1.20 -7.40
N GLY A 87 5.06 -2.03 -8.12
CA GLY A 87 5.34 -2.43 -9.51
C GLY A 87 4.28 -1.92 -10.48
N VAL A 88 4.70 -1.13 -11.48
CA VAL A 88 3.81 -0.62 -12.52
C VAL A 88 3.53 -1.70 -13.57
N ARG A 89 2.27 -1.83 -13.97
CA ARG A 89 1.77 -2.71 -15.03
C ARG A 89 0.97 -1.89 -16.04
N TYR A 90 1.07 -2.29 -17.29
CA TYR A 90 0.27 -1.76 -18.41
C TYR A 90 -0.53 -2.88 -19.11
N ASP A 91 -0.46 -4.09 -18.56
CA ASP A 91 -1.05 -5.34 -19.02
C ASP A 91 -1.96 -5.96 -17.95
N LEU A 92 -2.52 -5.15 -17.04
CA LEU A 92 -3.43 -5.61 -15.98
C LEU A 92 -4.76 -6.09 -16.59
N ASP A 93 -4.91 -7.41 -16.65
CA ASP A 93 -6.16 -8.10 -16.93
C ASP A 93 -6.81 -8.63 -15.64
N PHE A 94 -7.94 -9.32 -15.78
CA PHE A 94 -8.69 -9.84 -14.63
C PHE A 94 -7.91 -10.89 -13.85
N ASP A 95 -7.26 -11.83 -14.53
CA ASP A 95 -6.52 -12.91 -13.88
C ASP A 95 -5.27 -12.40 -13.16
N ARG A 96 -4.58 -11.39 -13.70
CA ARG A 96 -3.48 -10.72 -13.01
C ARG A 96 -3.96 -9.95 -11.79
N LEU A 97 -5.11 -9.27 -11.88
CA LEU A 97 -5.72 -8.64 -10.72
C LEU A 97 -6.04 -9.68 -9.64
N ARG A 98 -6.73 -10.77 -10.01
CA ARG A 98 -7.05 -11.87 -9.09
C ARG A 98 -5.82 -12.41 -8.40
N GLY A 99 -4.80 -12.79 -9.17
CA GLY A 99 -3.55 -13.29 -8.61
C GLY A 99 -2.83 -12.29 -7.71
N ALA A 100 -2.95 -10.98 -7.95
CA ALA A 100 -2.44 -9.96 -7.04
C ALA A 100 -3.22 -9.95 -5.71
N ILE A 101 -4.55 -9.93 -5.78
CA ILE A 101 -5.42 -9.95 -4.60
C ILE A 101 -5.24 -11.24 -3.79
N ASP A 102 -5.14 -12.41 -4.42
CA ASP A 102 -4.92 -13.68 -3.73
C ASP A 102 -3.59 -13.71 -2.95
N ARG A 103 -2.60 -12.94 -3.39
CA ARG A 103 -1.32 -12.75 -2.69
C ARG A 103 -1.34 -11.61 -1.67
N GLY A 104 -2.51 -11.06 -1.34
CA GLY A 104 -2.62 -9.93 -0.42
C GLY A 104 -2.07 -8.61 -0.98
N CYS A 105 -1.98 -8.46 -2.31
CA CYS A 105 -1.39 -7.30 -2.95
C CYS A 105 -2.47 -6.39 -3.55
N PRO A 106 -2.89 -5.30 -2.85
CA PRO A 106 -3.81 -4.33 -3.44
C PRO A 106 -3.18 -3.62 -4.64
N VAL A 107 -4.02 -3.12 -5.54
CA VAL A 107 -3.59 -2.46 -6.78
C VAL A 107 -4.10 -1.02 -6.80
N ILE A 108 -3.22 -0.04 -7.01
CA ILE A 108 -3.65 1.31 -7.34
C ILE A 108 -3.95 1.36 -8.84
N GLY A 109 -5.20 1.66 -9.20
CA GLY A 109 -5.65 1.90 -10.56
C GLY A 109 -5.71 3.39 -10.88
N TYR A 110 -5.82 3.71 -12.17
CA TYR A 110 -6.02 5.07 -12.65
C TYR A 110 -7.19 5.09 -13.63
N ASP A 111 -8.25 5.82 -13.26
CA ASP A 111 -9.43 6.06 -14.09
C ASP A 111 -9.07 7.18 -15.08
N HIS A 112 -8.72 6.78 -16.30
CA HIS A 112 -8.22 7.70 -17.34
C HIS A 112 -9.24 8.78 -17.72
N PRO A 113 -10.53 8.48 -17.96
CA PRO A 113 -11.54 9.51 -18.23
C PRO A 113 -11.71 10.53 -17.10
N ALA A 114 -11.57 10.10 -15.84
CA ALA A 114 -11.81 10.95 -14.67
C ALA A 114 -10.56 11.64 -14.11
N ASP A 115 -9.36 11.37 -14.65
CA ASP A 115 -8.05 11.77 -14.12
C ASP A 115 -7.96 11.48 -12.61
N HIS A 116 -8.14 10.20 -12.24
CA HIS A 116 -8.43 9.84 -10.85
C HIS A 116 -7.79 8.53 -10.38
N TRP A 117 -7.20 8.57 -9.19
CA TRP A 117 -6.59 7.40 -8.54
C TRP A 117 -7.61 6.63 -7.71
N VAL A 118 -7.65 5.31 -7.87
CA VAL A 118 -8.51 4.38 -7.12
C VAL A 118 -7.70 3.21 -6.58
N VAL A 119 -8.24 2.46 -5.61
CA VAL A 119 -7.62 1.22 -5.12
C VAL A 119 -8.52 0.04 -5.44
N LEU A 120 -8.00 -0.93 -6.17
CA LEU A 120 -8.63 -2.23 -6.38
C LEU A 120 -8.17 -3.14 -5.25
N TYR A 121 -9.14 -3.66 -4.48
CA TYR A 121 -8.85 -4.42 -3.25
C TYR A 121 -9.58 -5.76 -3.19
N GLY A 122 -10.31 -6.12 -4.24
CA GLY A 122 -11.01 -7.39 -4.30
C GLY A 122 -11.55 -7.69 -5.67
N TYR A 123 -12.01 -8.92 -5.85
CA TYR A 123 -12.67 -9.38 -7.06
C TYR A 123 -13.82 -10.32 -6.72
N GLY A 124 -14.73 -10.53 -7.66
CA GLY A 124 -15.70 -11.61 -7.62
C GLY A 124 -15.78 -12.30 -8.97
N VAL A 125 -15.99 -13.61 -8.96
CA VAL A 125 -16.25 -14.42 -10.15
C VAL A 125 -17.76 -14.70 -10.27
N ALA A 126 -18.23 -15.06 -11.46
CA ALA A 126 -19.63 -15.42 -11.71
C ALA A 126 -20.66 -14.38 -11.21
N PRO A 127 -20.66 -13.13 -11.71
CA PRO A 127 -19.86 -12.64 -12.84
C PRO A 127 -18.56 -11.95 -12.40
N ASP A 128 -17.65 -11.74 -13.36
CA ASP A 128 -16.40 -11.00 -13.17
C ASP A 128 -16.67 -9.56 -12.75
N ARG A 129 -16.28 -9.26 -11.51
CA ARG A 129 -16.44 -7.94 -10.88
C ARG A 129 -15.21 -7.60 -10.06
N VAL A 130 -15.00 -6.31 -9.85
CA VAL A 130 -13.90 -5.78 -9.04
C VAL A 130 -14.45 -4.90 -7.93
N PHE A 131 -13.84 -5.01 -6.76
CA PHE A 131 -14.09 -4.14 -5.62
C PHE A 131 -13.12 -2.96 -5.66
N VAL A 132 -13.66 -1.76 -5.69
CA VAL A 132 -12.95 -0.50 -5.91
C VAL A 132 -13.19 0.44 -4.74
N ALA A 133 -12.12 0.82 -4.05
CA ALA A 133 -12.12 1.90 -3.10
C ALA A 133 -11.78 3.20 -3.83
N ASP A 134 -12.82 3.96 -4.15
CA ASP A 134 -12.70 5.27 -4.78
C ASP A 134 -12.63 6.37 -3.70
N PRO A 135 -11.55 7.18 -3.65
CA PRO A 135 -11.42 8.27 -2.70
C PRO A 135 -12.53 9.34 -2.73
N ARG A 136 -13.32 9.46 -3.79
CA ARG A 136 -14.48 10.38 -3.82
C ARG A 136 -15.63 9.86 -2.94
N GLY A 137 -15.77 8.54 -2.84
CA GLY A 137 -16.77 7.88 -2.00
C GLY A 137 -18.22 8.00 -2.46
N ASP A 138 -18.45 8.50 -3.68
CA ASP A 138 -19.76 8.73 -4.31
C ASP A 138 -20.06 7.79 -5.48
N VAL A 139 -19.11 6.93 -5.83
CA VAL A 139 -19.24 5.93 -6.90
C VAL A 139 -19.43 4.52 -6.33
N PRO A 140 -20.04 3.60 -7.10
CA PRO A 140 -20.18 2.21 -6.68
C PRO A 140 -18.83 1.57 -6.38
N ALA A 141 -18.74 0.96 -5.20
CA ALA A 141 -17.55 0.24 -4.73
C ALA A 141 -17.40 -1.15 -5.34
N VAL A 142 -18.39 -1.63 -6.11
CA VAL A 142 -18.32 -2.87 -6.88
C VAL A 142 -18.69 -2.55 -8.33
N ARG A 143 -17.86 -2.97 -9.28
CA ARG A 143 -18.04 -2.71 -10.71
C ARG A 143 -17.85 -3.99 -11.51
N ALA A 144 -18.57 -4.14 -12.63
CA ALA A 144 -18.26 -5.20 -13.58
C ALA A 144 -16.81 -5.03 -14.09
N TRP A 145 -16.06 -6.12 -14.22
CA TRP A 145 -14.68 -6.03 -14.67
C TRP A 145 -14.57 -5.39 -16.06
N ARG A 146 -15.50 -5.69 -16.97
CA ARG A 146 -15.55 -5.10 -18.32
C ARG A 146 -15.54 -3.57 -18.31
N ASP A 147 -16.29 -2.97 -17.40
CA ASP A 147 -16.40 -1.52 -17.28
C ASP A 147 -15.13 -0.93 -16.64
N ALA A 148 -14.64 -1.57 -15.58
CA ALA A 148 -13.39 -1.19 -14.91
C ALA A 148 -12.18 -1.30 -15.86
N ALA A 149 -12.06 -2.37 -16.63
CA ALA A 149 -10.98 -2.60 -17.59
C ALA A 149 -10.93 -1.50 -18.65
N THR A 150 -12.10 -1.00 -19.09
CA THR A 150 -12.20 0.07 -20.08
C THR A 150 -11.61 1.38 -19.55
N VAL A 151 -11.86 1.73 -18.28
CA VAL A 151 -11.32 2.95 -17.67
C VAL A 151 -9.86 2.82 -17.24
N LEU A 152 -9.45 1.62 -16.81
CA LEU A 152 -8.07 1.32 -16.37
C LEU A 152 -7.11 1.12 -17.55
N ARG A 153 -7.58 0.66 -18.71
CA ARG A 153 -6.75 0.44 -19.92
C ARG A 153 -5.50 -0.43 -19.67
N GLY A 154 -5.65 -1.47 -18.85
CA GLY A 154 -4.53 -2.34 -18.47
C GLY A 154 -3.55 -1.73 -17.47
N PHE A 155 -3.76 -0.49 -17.02
CA PHE A 155 -2.88 0.15 -16.06
C PHE A 155 -3.15 -0.32 -14.62
N GLY A 156 -2.09 -0.54 -13.86
CA GLY A 156 -2.16 -0.66 -12.40
C GLY A 156 -0.80 -0.65 -11.72
N ILE A 157 -0.78 -0.30 -10.44
CA ILE A 157 0.41 -0.38 -9.59
C ILE A 157 0.14 -1.43 -8.52
N VAL A 158 0.76 -2.60 -8.68
CA VAL A 158 0.65 -3.70 -7.72
C VAL A 158 1.55 -3.39 -6.53
N CYS A 159 0.96 -3.37 -5.34
CA CYS A 159 1.63 -3.01 -4.10
C CYS A 159 1.73 -4.21 -3.17
N SER A 160 2.92 -4.50 -2.66
CA SER A 160 3.14 -5.53 -1.65
C SER A 160 4.07 -5.03 -0.56
N ARG A 161 4.06 -5.68 0.60
CA ARG A 161 5.07 -5.44 1.62
C ARG A 161 6.44 -5.76 1.04
N ARG A 162 7.45 -4.94 1.34
CA ARG A 162 8.84 -5.30 1.10
C ARG A 162 9.24 -6.25 2.23
N GLU A 163 9.66 -7.47 1.88
CA GLU A 163 10.33 -8.33 2.86
C GLU A 163 11.56 -7.59 3.40
N PRO A 164 11.85 -7.70 4.71
CA PRO A 164 13.13 -7.26 5.23
C PRO A 164 14.26 -7.92 4.41
N PRO A 165 15.38 -7.22 4.14
CA PRO A 165 16.55 -7.89 3.59
C PRO A 165 16.88 -9.10 4.47
N ALA A 166 17.14 -10.25 3.85
CA ALA A 166 17.41 -11.52 4.55
C ALA A 166 18.49 -11.41 5.65
N ALA A 167 19.40 -10.42 5.54
CA ALA A 167 20.47 -10.15 6.50
C ALA A 167 20.00 -9.68 7.90
N LEU A 168 18.69 -9.49 8.14
CA LEU A 168 18.14 -9.19 9.47
C LEU A 168 17.33 -10.35 10.05
N ALA A 169 17.19 -11.46 9.32
CA ALA A 169 16.51 -12.67 9.78
C ALA A 169 17.55 -13.66 10.34
N GLY A 170 18.07 -13.37 11.52
CA GLY A 170 18.70 -14.36 12.41
C GLY A 170 19.99 -15.01 11.90
N GLU A 171 21.12 -14.35 12.16
CA GLU A 171 22.16 -15.08 12.89
C GLU A 171 21.84 -14.89 14.37
N GLU A 172 21.05 -15.80 14.93
CA GLU A 172 21.06 -16.02 16.37
C GLU A 172 22.51 -16.45 16.67
N PRO A 173 23.27 -15.72 17.51
CA PRO A 173 24.62 -16.14 17.83
C PRO A 173 24.56 -17.57 18.37
N PRO A 174 25.48 -18.47 17.96
CA PRO A 174 25.45 -19.86 18.39
C PRO A 174 25.33 -19.91 19.90
N ALA A 175 24.30 -20.60 20.39
CA ALA A 175 24.09 -20.83 21.80
C ALA A 175 25.33 -21.53 22.38
N GLY A 176 26.23 -20.77 23.00
CA GLY A 176 27.46 -21.32 23.57
C GLY A 176 28.64 -20.36 23.71
N GLU A 177 28.67 -19.21 23.03
CA GLU A 177 29.70 -18.20 23.33
C GLU A 177 29.24 -17.30 24.48
N GLU A 178 29.61 -17.69 25.70
CA GLU A 178 29.65 -16.76 26.82
C GLU A 178 30.50 -15.55 26.42
N PRO A 179 30.02 -14.31 26.60
CA PRO A 179 30.86 -13.14 26.36
C PRO A 179 32.08 -13.23 27.28
N PRO A 180 33.29 -12.88 26.80
CA PRO A 180 34.49 -12.93 27.61
C PRO A 180 34.27 -12.09 28.87
N VAL A 181 34.24 -12.76 30.02
CA VAL A 181 34.21 -12.10 31.32
C VAL A 181 35.47 -11.27 31.42
N ALA A 182 35.33 -9.95 31.31
CA ALA A 182 36.43 -9.03 31.49
C ALA A 182 37.01 -9.23 32.89
N ARG A 183 38.19 -9.85 32.98
CA ARG A 183 38.96 -9.93 34.23
C ARG A 183 39.76 -8.64 34.35
N ALA A 184 39.40 -7.82 35.32
CA ALA A 184 40.25 -6.73 35.77
C ALA A 184 41.49 -7.31 36.47
N ASP A 185 42.66 -6.70 36.25
CA ASP A 185 43.84 -6.99 37.05
C ASP A 185 43.67 -6.48 38.49
N ALA A 186 44.63 -6.77 39.38
CA ALA A 186 44.61 -6.32 40.77
C ALA A 186 44.63 -4.78 40.94
N ARG A 187 44.63 -4.02 39.84
CA ARG A 187 44.62 -2.55 39.80
C ARG A 187 43.38 -1.98 39.08
N GLY A 188 42.43 -2.81 38.66
CA GLY A 188 41.16 -2.36 38.11
C GLY A 188 41.20 -1.88 36.66
N GLN A 189 42.24 -2.19 35.88
CA GLN A 189 42.30 -1.80 34.46
C GLN A 189 41.74 -2.91 33.54
N LEU A 190 40.88 -2.50 32.61
CA LEU A 190 40.30 -3.35 31.56
C LEU A 190 41.33 -3.54 30.43
N LEU A 191 41.74 -4.79 30.19
CA LEU A 191 42.54 -5.15 29.02
C LEU A 191 41.60 -5.49 27.85
N LEU A 192 41.67 -4.71 26.77
CA LEU A 192 40.99 -5.02 25.51
C LEU A 192 41.89 -5.96 24.67
N PRO A 193 41.33 -7.01 24.06
CA PRO A 193 42.10 -7.88 23.17
C PRO A 193 42.39 -7.20 21.83
N TRP A 194 43.54 -7.52 21.23
CA TRP A 194 43.90 -7.22 19.85
C TRP A 194 43.23 -8.20 18.88
#